data_AF-A0A0K2G5R8-F1
#
_entry.id   AF-A0A0K2G5R8-F1
#
_cell.length_a   1.000
_cell.length_b   1.000
_cell.length_c   1.000
_cell.angle_alpha   90.00
_cell.angle_beta   90.00
_cell.angle_gamma   90.00
#
_symmetry.space_group_name_H-M   'P 1'
#
loop_
_entity.id
_entity.type
_entity.pdbx_description
1 polymer ?
#
loop_
_entity_poly.entity_id
_entity_poly.type
_entity_poly.pdbx_seq_one_letter_code
_entity_poly.pdbx_strand_id
1 'polypeptide(L)'
;PADWVFDHASRDLAEYMRHTFLHHRQDFNQQGFLFLQEYEQVTPLSSFSKRLLYSRLLFPLHYFEIVESYYMSSESEKHYFEEQLDFILNDCGRYEQFLNTAQEFMNMRAQKLFVPRVSWLGKGSSR
;
A
#
# COMPACT_ATOMS: atom_id res chain seq x y z
N PRO A 1 -29.72 -1.25 3.38
CA PRO A 1 -29.64 -2.51 4.16
C PRO A 1 -28.31 -3.19 3.87
N ALA A 2 -27.51 -3.34 4.92
CA ALA A 2 -26.11 -3.70 4.88
C ALA A 2 -25.94 -5.20 4.65
N ASP A 3 -25.69 -5.60 3.41
CA ASP A 3 -25.16 -6.93 3.16
C ASP A 3 -23.72 -6.95 3.70
N TRP A 4 -23.48 -7.82 4.67
CA TRP A 4 -22.14 -8.08 5.18
C TRP A 4 -21.32 -8.66 4.04
N VAL A 5 -20.49 -7.84 3.40
CA VAL A 5 -19.57 -8.29 2.36
C VAL A 5 -18.36 -8.91 3.04
N PHE A 6 -18.28 -10.24 3.01
CA PHE A 6 -17.06 -10.96 3.36
C PHE A 6 -16.04 -10.77 2.23
N ASP A 7 -15.02 -9.97 2.48
CA ASP A 7 -13.88 -9.79 1.57
C ASP A 7 -12.71 -10.70 2.00
N HIS A 8 -11.72 -10.81 1.13
CA HIS A 8 -10.50 -11.55 1.42
C HIS A 8 -9.63 -10.76 2.42
N ALA A 9 -9.05 -11.44 3.43
CA ALA A 9 -8.23 -10.81 4.48
C ALA A 9 -7.06 -9.94 3.96
N SER A 10 -6.61 -10.19 2.73
CA SER A 10 -5.63 -9.33 2.04
C SER A 10 -6.09 -7.88 1.86
N ARG A 11 -7.40 -7.62 1.87
CA ARG A 11 -7.94 -6.25 1.88
C ARG A 11 -7.54 -5.54 3.15
N ASP A 12 -7.93 -6.09 4.30
CA ASP A 12 -7.68 -5.44 5.59
C ASP A 12 -6.18 -5.28 5.84
N LEU A 13 -5.37 -6.28 5.45
CA LEU A 13 -3.92 -6.17 5.50
C LEU A 13 -3.37 -5.05 4.60
N ALA A 14 -3.91 -4.89 3.38
CA ALA A 14 -3.48 -3.83 2.48
C ALA A 14 -3.85 -2.45 3.03
N GLU A 15 -5.08 -2.29 3.55
CA GLU A 15 -5.55 -1.04 4.13
C GLU A 15 -4.75 -0.66 5.37
N TYR A 16 -4.48 -1.62 6.26
CA TYR A 16 -3.63 -1.40 7.43
C TYR A 16 -2.23 -0.92 7.01
N MET A 17 -1.58 -1.60 6.07
CA MET A 17 -0.23 -1.24 5.63
C MET A 17 -0.21 0.14 4.97
N ARG A 18 -1.20 0.46 4.14
CA ARG A 18 -1.30 1.76 3.47
C ARG A 18 -1.55 2.88 4.48
N HIS A 19 -2.48 2.69 5.40
CA HIS A 19 -2.76 3.65 6.47
C HIS A 19 -1.52 3.90 7.33
N THR A 20 -0.83 2.83 7.72
CA THR A 20 0.42 2.93 8.50
C THR A 20 1.51 3.66 7.73
N PHE A 21 1.66 3.41 6.42
CA PHE A 21 2.59 4.17 5.59
C PHE A 21 2.23 5.66 5.53
N LEU A 22 0.97 6.01 5.34
CA LEU A 22 0.55 7.40 5.17
C LEU A 22 0.65 8.21 6.47
N HIS A 23 0.17 7.65 7.58
CA HIS A 23 -0.02 8.38 8.85
C HIS A 23 1.01 8.05 9.94
N HIS A 24 1.68 6.91 9.86
CA HIS A 24 2.60 6.41 10.90
C HIS A 24 3.98 6.10 10.32
N ARG A 25 4.50 7.04 9.52
CA ARG A 25 5.72 6.88 8.72
C ARG A 25 6.96 6.44 9.51
N GLN A 26 7.12 6.92 10.74
CA GLN A 26 8.25 6.55 11.61
C GLN A 26 8.09 5.13 12.14
N ASP A 27 6.86 4.73 12.44
CA ASP A 27 6.53 3.42 12.97
C ASP A 27 6.52 2.35 11.89
N PHE A 28 6.25 2.71 10.62
CA PHE A 28 6.05 1.76 9.54
C PHE A 28 7.23 0.77 9.36
N ASN A 29 8.46 1.27 9.35
CA ASN A 29 9.66 0.43 9.18
C ASN A 29 9.89 -0.51 10.37
N GLN A 30 9.36 -0.20 11.56
CA GLN A 30 9.52 -1.00 12.78
C GLN A 30 8.31 -1.90 13.06
N GLN A 31 7.09 -1.42 12.80
CA GLN A 31 5.82 -2.00 13.24
C GLN A 31 4.98 -2.56 12.09
N GLY A 32 5.05 -1.95 10.89
CA GLY A 32 4.20 -2.34 9.76
C GLY A 32 4.51 -3.76 9.26
N PHE A 33 5.79 -4.04 9.01
CA PHE A 33 6.23 -5.38 8.61
C PHE A 33 6.24 -6.38 9.77
N LEU A 34 6.44 -5.91 11.01
CA LEU A 34 6.33 -6.75 12.20
C LEU A 34 4.91 -7.31 12.35
N PHE A 35 3.89 -6.46 12.23
CA PHE A 35 2.50 -6.90 12.25
C PHE A 35 2.20 -7.96 11.19
N LEU A 36 2.64 -7.74 9.94
CA LEU A 36 2.42 -8.71 8.87
C LEU A 36 3.13 -10.04 9.16
N GLN A 37 4.33 -9.98 9.74
CA GLN A 37 5.07 -11.17 10.17
C GLN A 37 4.36 -11.94 11.28
N GLU A 38 3.83 -11.25 12.29
CA GLU A 38 3.05 -11.86 13.39
C GLU A 38 1.73 -12.44 12.88
N TYR A 39 1.04 -11.74 11.99
CA TYR A 39 -0.18 -12.22 11.35
C TYR A 39 0.06 -13.55 10.63
N GLU A 40 1.13 -13.66 9.84
CA GLU A 40 1.49 -14.90 9.13
C GLU A 40 1.83 -16.08 10.05
N GLN A 41 2.18 -15.84 11.33
CA GLN A 41 2.42 -16.92 12.30
C GLN A 41 1.11 -17.59 12.75
N VAL A 42 0.02 -16.84 12.81
CA VAL A 42 -1.31 -17.34 13.19
C VAL A 42 -2.08 -17.82 11.96
N THR A 43 -2.07 -17.02 10.88
CA THR A 43 -2.79 -17.29 9.64
C THR A 43 -1.84 -17.18 8.44
N PRO A 44 -1.18 -18.29 8.05
CA PRO A 44 -0.24 -18.30 6.95
C PRO A 44 -0.88 -17.83 5.63
N LEU A 45 -0.29 -16.82 5.01
CA LEU A 45 -0.78 -16.30 3.73
C LEU A 45 -0.35 -17.21 2.57
N SER A 46 -1.33 -17.72 1.82
CA SER A 46 -1.07 -18.46 0.59
C SER A 46 -0.39 -17.59 -0.47
N SER A 47 0.25 -18.20 -1.47
CA SER A 47 0.86 -17.45 -2.58
C SER A 47 -0.15 -16.56 -3.32
N PHE A 48 -1.40 -17.01 -3.43
CA PHE A 48 -2.50 -16.22 -3.97
C PHE A 48 -2.80 -14.99 -3.10
N SER A 49 -2.90 -15.19 -1.78
CA SER A 49 -3.16 -14.11 -0.82
C SER A 49 -2.09 -13.03 -0.87
N LYS A 50 -0.81 -13.43 -0.96
CA LYS A 50 0.33 -12.51 -1.09
C LYS A 50 0.29 -11.70 -2.38
N ARG A 51 -0.05 -12.35 -3.52
CA ARG A 51 -0.26 -11.64 -4.79
C ARG A 51 -1.41 -10.63 -4.70
N LEU A 52 -2.50 -11.02 -4.06
CA LEU A 52 -3.70 -10.21 -3.91
C LEU A 52 -3.51 -9.00 -2.96
N LEU A 53 -2.70 -9.20 -1.91
CA LEU A 53 -2.23 -8.14 -1.02
C LEU A 53 -1.33 -7.17 -1.79
N TYR A 54 -0.30 -7.68 -2.48
CA TYR A 54 0.62 -6.82 -3.22
C TYR A 54 -0.05 -6.05 -4.35
N SER A 55 -1.00 -6.66 -5.07
CA SER A 55 -1.75 -5.97 -6.12
C SER A 55 -2.57 -4.80 -5.58
N ARG A 56 -3.11 -4.93 -4.36
CA ARG A 56 -3.81 -3.83 -3.68
C ARG A 56 -2.85 -2.71 -3.31
N LEU A 57 -1.69 -3.03 -2.75
CA LEU A 57 -0.67 -2.02 -2.41
C LEU A 57 -0.16 -1.28 -3.65
N LEU A 58 0.09 -2.00 -4.74
CA LEU A 58 0.48 -1.43 -6.02
C LEU A 58 -0.55 -0.46 -6.59
N PHE A 59 -1.85 -0.73 -6.37
CA PHE A 59 -2.89 0.21 -6.75
C PHE A 59 -2.79 1.47 -5.88
N PRO A 60 -2.56 2.66 -6.47
CA PRO A 60 -2.35 3.89 -5.71
C PRO A 60 -3.70 4.47 -5.26
N LEU A 61 -4.41 3.76 -4.38
CA LEU A 61 -5.77 4.12 -3.95
C LEU A 61 -5.85 5.57 -3.44
N HIS A 62 -4.92 5.97 -2.58
CA HIS A 62 -4.85 7.32 -2.01
C HIS A 62 -4.76 8.43 -3.06
N TYR A 63 -4.11 8.19 -4.20
CA TYR A 63 -4.09 9.14 -5.31
C TYR A 63 -5.49 9.31 -5.91
N PHE A 64 -6.18 8.20 -6.18
CA PHE A 64 -7.53 8.25 -6.74
C PHE A 64 -8.52 8.90 -5.77
N GLU A 65 -8.43 8.62 -4.48
CA GLU A 65 -9.26 9.24 -3.44
C GLU A 65 -9.08 10.75 -3.39
N ILE A 66 -7.83 11.25 -3.47
CA ILE A 66 -7.56 12.69 -3.50
C ILE A 66 -8.13 13.34 -4.76
N VAL A 67 -7.88 12.73 -5.93
CA VAL A 67 -8.37 13.27 -7.22
C VAL A 67 -9.90 13.26 -7.29
N GLU A 68 -10.54 12.18 -6.87
CA GLU A 68 -12.00 12.09 -6.81
C GLU A 68 -12.57 13.14 -5.86
N SER A 69 -11.99 13.24 -4.66
CA SER A 69 -12.41 14.23 -3.66
C SER A 69 -12.26 15.66 -4.17
N TYR A 70 -11.18 15.98 -4.90
CA TYR A 70 -11.01 17.29 -5.54
C TYR A 70 -12.17 17.63 -6.47
N TYR A 71 -12.53 16.71 -7.38
CA TYR A 71 -13.62 16.96 -8.34
C TYR A 71 -15.01 16.98 -7.70
N MET A 72 -15.19 16.32 -6.55
CA MET A 72 -16.43 16.35 -5.78
C MET A 72 -16.50 17.53 -4.79
N SER A 73 -15.39 18.22 -4.54
CA SER A 73 -15.29 19.28 -3.54
C SER A 73 -15.86 20.63 -3.99
N SER A 74 -16.19 21.48 -3.02
CA SER A 74 -16.52 22.88 -3.30
C SER A 74 -15.28 23.68 -3.71
N GLU A 75 -15.45 24.83 -4.39
CA GLU A 75 -14.32 25.70 -4.79
C GLU A 75 -13.43 26.11 -3.59
N SER A 76 -14.00 26.26 -2.40
CA SER A 76 -13.26 26.60 -1.17
C SER A 76 -12.38 25.45 -0.65
N GLU A 77 -12.69 24.21 -1.01
CA GLU A 77 -11.99 23.01 -0.53
C GLU A 77 -10.96 22.49 -1.54
N LYS A 78 -11.04 22.90 -2.80
CA LYS A 78 -10.13 22.47 -3.86
C LYS A 78 -8.66 22.67 -3.52
N HIS A 79 -8.32 23.81 -2.93
CA HIS A 79 -6.94 24.11 -2.55
C HIS A 79 -6.38 23.09 -1.55
N TYR A 80 -7.20 22.61 -0.61
CA TYR A 80 -6.78 21.55 0.32
C TYR A 80 -6.40 20.26 -0.41
N PHE A 81 -7.21 19.82 -1.38
CA PHE A 81 -6.90 18.61 -2.14
C PHE A 81 -5.73 18.78 -3.11
N GLU A 82 -5.49 19.98 -3.63
CA GLU A 82 -4.25 20.32 -4.36
C GLU A 82 -3.01 20.15 -3.47
N GLU A 83 -3.04 20.68 -2.25
CA GLU A 83 -1.94 20.49 -1.28
C GLU A 83 -1.72 19.02 -0.92
N GLN A 84 -2.81 18.25 -0.74
CA GLN A 84 -2.70 16.79 -0.50
C GLN A 84 -2.10 16.06 -1.69
N LEU A 85 -2.47 16.45 -2.92
CA LEU A 85 -1.92 15.87 -4.14
C LEU A 85 -0.42 16.16 -4.23
N ASP A 86 0.00 17.41 -4.04
CA ASP A 86 1.41 17.79 -4.02
C ASP A 86 2.19 17.02 -2.95
N PHE A 87 1.61 16.84 -1.76
CA PHE A 87 2.22 16.07 -0.69
C PHE A 87 2.47 14.61 -1.09
N ILE A 88 1.50 13.91 -1.67
CA ILE A 88 1.67 12.50 -2.07
C ILE A 88 2.62 12.36 -3.26
N LEU A 89 2.62 13.31 -4.20
CA LEU A 89 3.51 13.28 -5.37
C LEU A 89 4.97 13.47 -4.95
N ASN A 90 5.22 14.39 -4.02
CA ASN A 90 6.56 14.59 -3.46
C ASN A 90 7.06 13.38 -2.65
N ASP A 91 6.14 12.59 -2.06
CA ASP A 91 6.48 11.39 -1.30
C ASP A 91 6.45 10.08 -2.13
N CYS A 92 6.13 10.14 -3.43
CA CYS A 92 6.02 8.97 -4.30
C CYS A 92 7.25 8.06 -4.24
N GLY A 93 8.46 8.63 -4.21
CA GLY A 93 9.70 7.85 -4.14
C GLY A 93 9.78 6.98 -2.88
N ARG A 94 9.27 7.45 -1.74
CA ARG A 94 9.18 6.66 -0.51
C ARG A 94 8.12 5.59 -0.59
N TYR A 95 6.99 5.87 -1.25
CA TYR A 95 5.97 4.85 -1.50
C TYR A 95 6.52 3.73 -2.41
N GLU A 96 7.30 4.06 -3.43
CA GLU A 96 7.98 3.05 -4.27
C GLU A 96 8.96 2.19 -3.48
N GLN A 97 9.74 2.80 -2.57
CA GLN A 97 10.63 2.06 -1.66
C GLN A 97 9.84 1.11 -0.77
N PHE A 98 8.72 1.58 -0.21
CA PHE A 98 7.80 0.74 0.57
C PHE A 98 7.32 -0.47 -0.24
N LEU A 99 6.87 -0.26 -1.48
CA LEU A 99 6.41 -1.34 -2.35
C LEU A 99 7.53 -2.36 -2.63
N ASN A 100 8.76 -1.90 -2.86
CA ASN A 100 9.92 -2.79 -3.01
C ASN A 100 10.14 -3.65 -1.77
N THR A 101 10.19 -3.04 -0.58
CA THR A 101 10.38 -3.76 0.69
C THR A 101 9.24 -4.75 0.94
N ALA A 102 8.00 -4.38 0.65
CA ALA A 102 6.84 -5.26 0.78
C ALA A 102 6.93 -6.47 -0.17
N GLN A 103 7.36 -6.26 -1.41
CA GLN A 103 7.59 -7.34 -2.37
C GLN A 103 8.70 -8.29 -1.90
N GLU A 104 9.80 -7.77 -1.39
CA GLU A 104 10.90 -8.58 -0.85
C GLU A 104 10.43 -9.40 0.35
N PHE A 105 9.75 -8.77 1.31
CA PHE A 105 9.18 -9.43 2.48
C PHE A 105 8.27 -10.62 2.09
N MET A 106 7.35 -10.41 1.16
CA MET A 106 6.42 -11.46 0.71
C MET A 106 7.14 -12.65 0.04
N ASN A 107 8.34 -12.43 -0.49
CA ASN A 107 9.15 -13.45 -1.16
C ASN A 107 10.26 -14.05 -0.25
N MET A 108 10.58 -13.48 0.92
CA MET A 108 11.72 -13.89 1.78
C MET A 108 11.73 -15.38 2.16
N ARG A 109 10.55 -16.01 2.30
CA ARG A 109 10.41 -17.42 2.71
C ARG A 109 9.99 -18.34 1.57
N ALA A 110 10.03 -17.84 0.34
CA ALA A 110 9.52 -18.54 -0.81
C ALA A 110 10.66 -19.22 -1.59
N GLN A 111 10.60 -20.55 -1.75
CA GLN A 111 11.50 -21.26 -2.68
C GLN A 111 11.26 -20.86 -4.15
N LYS A 112 10.10 -20.24 -4.45
CA LYS A 112 9.71 -19.70 -5.77
C LYS A 112 9.17 -18.28 -5.60
N LEU A 113 9.47 -17.37 -6.53
CA LEU A 113 8.90 -16.02 -6.54
C LEU A 113 7.36 -16.09 -6.56
N PHE A 114 6.71 -15.65 -5.49
CA PHE A 114 5.24 -15.64 -5.41
C PHE A 114 4.64 -14.36 -5.96
N VAL A 115 5.34 -13.25 -5.73
CA VAL A 115 4.96 -11.93 -6.24
C VAL A 115 5.96 -11.55 -7.34
N PRO A 116 5.49 -11.33 -8.60
CA PRO A 116 6.37 -11.01 -9.71
C PRO A 116 7.00 -9.63 -9.54
N ARG A 117 8.26 -9.49 -9.94
CA ARG A 117 8.96 -8.21 -9.92
C ARG A 117 8.28 -7.20 -10.85
N VAL A 118 8.16 -5.97 -10.36
CA VAL A 118 7.56 -4.87 -11.12
C VAL A 118 8.69 -4.11 -11.80
N SER A 119 8.80 -4.24 -13.12
CA SER A 119 9.99 -3.82 -13.87
C SER A 119 10.24 -2.30 -13.91
N TRP A 120 9.25 -1.48 -13.56
CA TRP A 120 9.39 -0.03 -13.46
C TRP A 120 9.75 0.45 -12.04
N LEU A 121 9.49 -0.36 -11.02
CA LEU A 121 9.74 -0.02 -9.62
C LEU A 121 11.25 -0.03 -9.34
N GLY A 122 11.79 1.06 -8.79
CA GLY A 122 13.23 1.18 -8.46
C GLY A 122 14.13 1.71 -9.59
N LYS A 123 13.58 2.07 -10.77
CA LYS A 123 14.35 2.72 -11.85
C LYS A 123 14.56 4.22 -11.64
N GLY A 124 13.85 4.84 -10.70
CA GLY A 124 13.86 6.29 -10.46
C GLY A 124 14.94 6.81 -9.51
N SER A 125 15.67 5.94 -8.78
CA SER A 125 16.66 6.37 -7.78
C SER A 125 18.01 6.79 -8.35
N SER A 126 18.11 6.94 -9.67
CA SER A 126 19.31 7.34 -10.41
C SER A 126 19.11 8.70 -11.08
N ARG A 127 18.78 9.74 -10.31
CA ARG A 127 18.91 11.14 -10.73
C ARG A 127 19.34 12.01 -9.56
#